data_AF-M6ZV81-F1
#
_entry.id   AF-M6ZV81-F1
#
_cell.length_a   1.000
_cell.length_b   1.000
_cell.length_c   1.000
_cell.angle_alpha   90.00
_cell.angle_beta   90.00
_cell.angle_gamma   90.00
#
_symmetry.space_group_name_H-M   'P 1'
#
loop_
_entity.id
_entity.type
_entity.pdbx_description
1 polymer ?
#
loop_
_entity_poly.entity_id
_entity_poly.type
_entity_poly.pdbx_seq_one_letter_code
_entity_poly.pdbx_strand_id
1 'polypeptide(L)' 'FIEKSVNERNVFDGLSSKKHDLRIAPNFAKLFSVKRENGMLYGACDPRGEGATGGL' A
#
# COMPACT_ATOMS: atom_id res chain seq x y z
N PHE A 1 20.16 -2.35 3.62
CA PHE A 1 19.56 -3.59 4.10
C PHE A 1 18.41 -3.23 5.02
N ILE A 2 17.18 -3.32 4.52
CA ILE A 2 15.97 -3.16 5.34
C ILE A 2 15.63 -4.58 5.80
N GLU A 3 15.71 -4.84 7.10
CA GLU A 3 15.16 -6.04 7.72
C GLU A 3 13.65 -6.06 7.42
N LYS A 4 13.24 -6.89 6.46
CA LYS A 4 11.84 -7.00 6.07
C LYS A 4 11.12 -7.95 7.02
N SER A 5 10.15 -7.41 7.75
CA SER A 5 9.24 -8.16 8.61
C SER A 5 8.53 -9.29 7.85
N VAL A 6 8.32 -10.40 8.54
CA VAL A 6 7.83 -11.69 8.04
C VAL A 6 6.44 -11.56 7.43
N ASN A 7 6.31 -11.52 6.09
CA ASN A 7 5.24 -12.20 5.33
C ASN A 7 5.33 -12.06 3.80
N GLU A 8 6.09 -11.11 3.26
CA GLU A 8 6.10 -10.85 1.80
C GLU A 8 6.72 -11.99 0.97
N ARG A 9 7.76 -12.67 1.49
CA ARG A 9 8.40 -13.81 0.81
C ARG A 9 7.42 -14.97 0.60
N ASN A 10 6.60 -15.28 1.61
CA ASN A 10 5.63 -16.37 1.56
C ASN A 10 4.52 -16.14 0.51
N VAL A 11 4.08 -14.90 0.33
CA VAL A 11 3.02 -14.57 -0.64
C VAL A 11 3.55 -14.67 -2.07
N PHE A 12 4.74 -14.14 -2.32
CA PHE A 12 5.36 -14.21 -3.66
C PHE A 12 5.61 -15.66 -4.08
N ASP A 13 6.19 -16.46 -3.19
CA ASP A 13 6.47 -17.89 -3.44
C ASP A 13 5.17 -18.69 -3.62
N GLY A 14 4.13 -18.38 -2.83
CA GLY A 14 2.81 -19.01 -2.94
C GLY A 14 2.10 -18.69 -4.26
N LEU A 15 2.25 -17.49 -4.80
CA LEU A 15 1.65 -17.10 -6.08
C LEU A 15 2.46 -17.65 -7.27
N SER A 16 3.80 -17.63 -7.17
CA SER A 16 4.70 -18.20 -8.17
C SER A 16 4.52 -19.71 -8.32
N SER A 17 4.41 -20.46 -7.22
CA SER A 17 4.14 -21.91 -7.24
C SER A 17 2.78 -22.27 -7.88
N LYS A 18 1.81 -21.35 -7.82
CA LYS A 18 0.53 -21.44 -8.52
C LYS A 18 0.57 -20.93 -9.97
N LYS A 19 1.76 -20.63 -10.49
CA LYS A 19 2.03 -20.19 -11.87
C LYS A 19 1.36 -18.86 -12.24
N HIS A 20 1.15 -17.97 -11.27
CA HIS A 20 0.73 -16.61 -11.58
C HIS A 20 1.90 -15.79 -12.17
N ASP A 21 1.62 -14.98 -13.19
CA ASP A 21 2.59 -14.01 -13.72
C ASP A 21 2.64 -12.79 -12.80
N LEU A 22 3.71 -12.70 -11.99
CA LEU A 22 3.91 -11.62 -11.04
C LEU A 22 4.78 -10.53 -11.66
N ARG A 23 4.21 -9.34 -11.82
CA ARG A 23 4.93 -8.17 -12.35
C ARG A 23 5.19 -7.18 -11.24
N ILE A 24 6.47 -6.82 -11.05
CA ILE A 24 6.86 -5.76 -10.13
C ILE A 24 6.87 -4.46 -10.94
N ALA A 25 5.93 -3.56 -10.65
CA ALA A 25 5.85 -2.24 -11.27
C ALA A 25 6.03 -1.13 -10.21
N PRO A 26 6.69 -0.02 -10.55
CA PRO A 26 6.73 1.14 -9.69
C PRO A 26 5.30 1.73 -9.58
N ASN A 27 4.82 1.92 -8.35
CA ASN A 27 3.58 2.63 -8.01
C ASN A 27 2.32 2.17 -8.78
N PHE A 28 1.66 1.12 -8.28
CA PHE A 28 0.43 0.57 -8.86
C PHE A 28 -0.77 1.52 -8.86
N ALA A 29 -0.87 2.43 -7.88
CA ALA A 29 -1.96 3.40 -7.79
C ALA A 29 -1.57 4.59 -6.89
N LYS A 30 -2.26 5.72 -7.06
CA LYS A 30 -2.27 6.85 -6.11
C LYS A 30 -3.63 6.89 -5.44
N LEU A 31 -3.67 6.60 -4.14
CA LEU A 31 -4.91 6.49 -3.38
C LEU A 31 -5.09 7.66 -2.41
N PHE A 32 -6.35 8.06 -2.24
CA PHE A 32 -6.78 8.96 -1.18
C PHE A 32 -7.98 8.31 -0.50
N SER A 33 -8.03 8.34 0.82
CA SER A 33 -9.16 7.79 1.57
C SER A 33 -9.56 8.68 2.73
N VAL A 34 -10.85 8.63 3.06
CA VAL A 34 -11.42 9.28 4.24
C VAL A 34 -12.26 8.26 4.98
N LYS A 35 -12.01 8.07 6.27
CA LYS A 35 -12.81 7.25 7.17
C LYS A 35 -13.61 8.16 8.09
N ARG A 36 -14.89 7.85 8.29
CA ARG A 36 -15.71 8.46 9.35
C ARG A 36 -15.86 7.48 10.51
N GLU A 37 -15.57 7.91 11.73
CA GLU A 37 -15.73 7.11 12.95
C GLU A 37 -16.13 8.01 14.12
N ASN A 38 -17.22 7.67 14.80
CA ASN A 38 -17.76 8.43 15.94
C ASN A 38 -17.94 9.93 15.65
N GLY A 39 -18.39 10.27 14.44
CA GLY A 39 -18.58 11.66 14.01
C GLY A 39 -17.30 12.39 13.57
N MET A 40 -16.13 11.79 13.75
CA MET A 40 -14.84 12.35 13.35
C MET A 40 -14.39 11.82 11.98
N LEU A 41 -13.67 12.63 11.22
CA LEU A 41 -13.11 12.30 9.90
C LEU A 41 -11.60 12.11 9.98
N TYR A 42 -11.11 11.05 9.35
CA TYR A 42 -9.70 10.69 9.25
C TYR A 42 -9.31 10.59 7.79
N GLY A 43 -8.42 11.45 7.33
CA GLY A 43 -7.86 11.40 5.98
C GLY A 43 -6.57 10.59 5.94
N ALA A 44 -6.36 9.84 4.86
CA ALA A 44 -5.07 9.24 4.54
C ALA A 44 -4.73 9.50 3.06
N CYS A 45 -3.48 9.85 2.81
CA CYS A 45 -2.92 9.97 1.47
C CYS A 45 -1.89 8.86 1.26
N ASP A 46 -1.90 8.26 0.06
CA ASP A 46 -0.88 7.30 -0.33
C ASP A 46 0.50 7.98 -0.35
N PRO A 47 1.49 7.45 0.39
CA PRO A 47 2.83 8.05 0.46
C PRO A 47 3.61 7.95 -0.86
N ARG A 48 3.09 7.17 -1.83
CA ARG A 48 3.67 7.05 -3.18
C ARG A 48 3.21 8.16 -4.12
N GLY A 49 2.21 8.95 -3.74
CA GLY A 49 1.80 10.16 -4.45
C GLY A 49 2.56 11.39 -3.96
N GLU A 50 2.57 12.46 -4.76
CA GLU A 50 3.03 13.81 -4.37
C GLU A 50 2.00 14.47 -3.42
N GLY A 51 1.63 13.76 -2.35
CA GLY A 51 0.54 14.14 -1.47
C GLY A 51 1.01 15.06 -0.36
N ALA A 52 1.01 16.37 -0.61
CA ALA A 52 1.03 17.35 0.47
C ALA A 52 -0.21 17.14 1.33
N THR A 53 -0.06 16.66 2.56
CA THR A 53 -1.10 16.79 3.58
C THR A 53 -1.19 18.26 3.96
N GLY A 54 -1.85 19.06 3.13
CA GLY A 54 -2.23 20.43 3.44
C GLY A 54 -3.23 20.41 4.60
N GLY A 55 -2.72 20.57 5.82
CA GLY A 55 -3.54 20.91 6.97
C GLY A 55 -3.99 22.37 6.85
N LEU A 56 -5.30 22.59 6.97
CA LEU A 56 -5.86 23.85 7.45
C LEU A 56 -5.90 23.80 8.98
#